data_AF-A0A8B8CLS0-F1
#
_entry.id   AF-A0A8B8CLS0-F1
#
_cell.length_a   1.000
_cell.length_b   1.000
_cell.length_c   1.000
_cell.angle_alpha   90.00
_cell.angle_beta   90.00
_cell.angle_gamma   90.00
#
_symmetry.space_group_name_H-M   'P 1'
#
loop_
_entity.id
_entity.type
_entity.pdbx_description
1 polymer ?
#
loop_
_entity_poly.entity_id
_entity_poly.type
_entity_poly.pdbx_seq_one_letter_code
_entity_poly.pdbx_strand_id
1 'polypeptide(L)'
;NSGDKPDDAEVKKTPKSKKKKKKEKNVNENDQPTLDPEQKADKLASEYLKQWSSDRKSWKFQKVRQVWLLKHMYNSEQVNSDDFEILLQYLDGLKGKSREVTVKQAEKIIEEDDENATDETKTERARQIVQLLC
;
A
#
# COMPACT_ATOMS: atom_id res chain seq x y z
N ASN A 1 -2.88 32.48 55.85
CA ASN A 1 -3.95 31.52 55.52
C ASN A 1 -4.07 31.55 54.00
N SER A 2 -3.37 30.67 53.29
CA SER A 2 -3.82 29.31 52.94
C SER A 2 -5.05 29.41 52.03
N GLY A 3 -5.08 28.85 50.82
CA GLY A 3 -4.24 27.89 50.15
C GLY A 3 -5.04 27.37 48.93
N ASP A 4 -4.32 26.81 47.96
CA ASP A 4 -4.69 25.80 46.95
C ASP A 4 -6.09 25.84 46.26
N LYS A 5 -6.19 26.00 44.93
CA LYS A 5 -5.88 25.06 43.81
C LYS A 5 -6.99 24.02 43.49
N PRO A 6 -7.01 23.51 42.24
CA PRO A 6 -8.18 23.04 41.49
C PRO A 6 -8.13 21.54 41.09
N ASP A 7 -9.17 21.05 40.44
CA ASP A 7 -9.18 19.90 39.49
C ASP A 7 -10.57 19.90 38.81
N ASP A 8 -10.80 19.57 37.54
CA ASP A 8 -10.17 18.59 36.65
C ASP A 8 -10.32 19.12 35.19
N ALA A 9 -9.23 19.44 34.49
CA ALA A 9 -8.54 18.60 33.50
C ALA A 9 -9.45 18.11 32.35
N GLU A 10 -9.33 18.70 31.15
CA GLU A 10 -8.55 18.18 30.01
C GLU A 10 -9.40 17.18 29.18
N VAL A 11 -9.61 17.33 27.86
CA VAL A 11 -8.61 17.17 26.82
C VAL A 11 -9.11 17.76 25.49
N LYS A 12 -8.30 18.66 24.96
CA LYS A 12 -8.29 19.14 23.57
C LYS A 12 -7.87 18.03 22.61
N LYS A 13 -8.60 17.74 21.52
CA LYS A 13 -8.02 17.18 20.28
C LYS A 13 -8.68 17.73 19.00
N THR A 14 -8.11 18.84 18.54
CA THR A 14 -7.78 19.22 17.14
C THR A 14 -8.76 18.91 15.98
N PRO A 15 -9.22 19.93 15.23
CA PRO A 15 -10.03 19.74 14.03
C PRO A 15 -9.19 19.24 12.83
N LYS A 16 -9.55 18.07 12.30
CA LYS A 16 -9.10 17.56 11.00
C LYS A 16 -9.85 18.32 9.89
N SER A 17 -9.16 19.21 9.19
CA SER A 17 -9.65 19.71 7.91
C SER A 17 -8.51 20.03 6.94
N LYS A 18 -8.67 19.45 5.75
CA LYS A 18 -8.20 19.94 4.44
C LYS A 18 -6.68 19.91 4.17
N LYS A 19 -6.26 18.90 3.40
CA LYS A 19 -5.12 18.95 2.46
C LYS A 19 -5.16 17.66 1.62
N LYS A 20 -5.06 17.59 0.29
CA LYS A 20 -4.39 18.38 -0.78
C LYS A 20 -5.08 17.98 -2.11
N LYS A 21 -5.38 18.87 -3.07
CA LYS A 21 -4.49 19.71 -3.90
C LYS A 21 -3.45 18.90 -4.69
N LYS A 22 -3.84 18.57 -5.93
CA LYS A 22 -3.10 18.62 -7.22
C LYS A 22 -1.55 18.52 -7.20
N LYS A 23 -1.01 17.55 -7.96
CA LYS A 23 0.19 17.64 -8.83
C LYS A 23 0.32 16.31 -9.59
N GLU A 24 -0.10 16.23 -10.85
CA GLU A 24 0.61 16.64 -12.08
C GLU A 24 1.97 15.96 -12.30
N LYS A 25 1.98 15.11 -13.34
CA LYS A 25 3.02 14.75 -14.30
C LYS A 25 4.45 14.53 -13.81
N ASN A 26 4.92 13.30 -14.01
CA ASN A 26 6.13 13.01 -14.78
C ASN A 26 5.94 11.59 -15.35
N VAL A 27 5.29 11.52 -16.51
CA VAL A 27 5.37 10.34 -17.38
C VAL A 27 6.65 10.57 -18.17
N ASN A 28 7.71 9.86 -17.82
CA ASN A 28 8.83 9.70 -18.72
C ASN A 28 8.33 8.78 -19.84
N GLU A 29 7.94 9.39 -20.95
CA GLU A 29 7.68 8.72 -22.22
C GLU A 29 9.05 8.27 -22.76
N ASN A 30 9.48 7.07 -22.36
CA ASN A 30 10.52 6.36 -23.07
C ASN A 30 9.83 5.25 -23.88
N ASP A 31 9.65 5.58 -25.15
CA ASP A 31 9.65 4.70 -26.32
C ASP A 31 9.76 3.19 -26.02
N GLN A 32 8.61 2.50 -25.99
CA GLN A 32 8.53 1.05 -26.11
C GLN A 32 7.26 0.70 -26.90
N PRO A 33 7.26 -0.41 -27.67
CA PRO A 33 6.17 -0.81 -28.55
C PRO A 33 4.86 -0.88 -27.78
N THR A 34 3.73 -0.72 -28.47
CA THR A 34 2.37 -0.63 -27.93
C THR A 34 2.02 -1.76 -26.96
N LEU A 35 2.46 -1.65 -25.71
CA LEU A 35 2.09 -2.54 -24.62
C LEU A 35 0.71 -2.15 -24.15
N ASP A 36 -0.09 -3.16 -23.83
CA ASP A 36 -1.38 -2.96 -23.17
C ASP A 36 -1.21 -2.08 -21.92
N PRO A 37 -2.18 -1.21 -21.62
CA PRO A 37 -2.09 -0.27 -20.50
C PRO A 37 -1.87 -0.97 -19.15
N GLU A 38 -2.32 -2.23 -19.02
CA GLU A 38 -2.12 -3.07 -17.83
C GLU A 38 -0.67 -3.56 -17.72
N GLN A 39 -0.10 -4.14 -18.77
CA GLN A 39 1.33 -4.54 -18.80
C GLN A 39 2.27 -3.36 -18.52
N LYS A 40 1.89 -2.16 -18.98
CA LYS A 40 2.60 -0.93 -18.66
C LYS A 40 2.49 -0.56 -17.17
N ALA A 41 1.35 -0.82 -16.53
CA ALA A 41 1.17 -0.57 -15.10
C ALA A 41 2.02 -1.54 -14.26
N ASP A 42 2.04 -2.82 -14.62
CA ASP A 42 2.84 -3.88 -13.97
C ASP A 42 4.32 -3.50 -13.95
N LYS A 43 4.88 -3.21 -15.13
CA LYS A 43 6.30 -2.83 -15.28
C LYS A 43 6.65 -1.60 -14.43
N LEU A 44 5.80 -0.59 -14.44
CA LEU A 44 6.06 0.65 -13.71
C LEU A 44 5.86 0.48 -12.19
N ALA A 45 5.06 -0.48 -11.76
CA ALA A 45 4.93 -0.84 -10.35
C ALA A 45 6.13 -1.65 -9.85
N SER A 46 6.62 -2.59 -10.67
CA SER A 46 7.89 -3.31 -10.44
C SER A 46 9.07 -2.34 -10.32
N GLU A 47 9.20 -1.40 -11.27
CA GLU A 47 10.26 -0.38 -11.23
C GLU A 47 10.14 0.52 -9.99
N TYR A 48 8.92 0.88 -9.59
CA TYR A 48 8.67 1.65 -8.37
C TYR A 48 9.15 0.93 -7.09
N LEU A 49 8.94 -0.39 -7.01
CA LEU A 49 9.41 -1.21 -5.88
C LEU A 49 10.93 -1.41 -5.91
N LYS A 50 11.50 -1.67 -7.08
CA LYS A 50 12.96 -1.80 -7.25
C LYS A 50 13.68 -0.50 -6.92
N GLN A 51 13.18 0.63 -7.40
CA GLN A 51 13.73 1.94 -7.06
C GLN A 51 13.56 2.24 -5.58
N TRP A 52 12.42 1.88 -4.97
CA TRP A 52 12.27 1.96 -3.53
C TRP A 52 13.42 1.19 -2.89
N SER A 53 13.57 -0.11 -3.15
CA SER A 53 14.56 -1.01 -2.55
C SER A 53 16.00 -0.55 -2.74
N SER A 54 16.41 -0.31 -3.99
CA SER A 54 17.81 -0.06 -4.36
C SER A 54 18.24 1.41 -4.21
N ASP A 55 17.35 2.38 -4.46
CA ASP A 55 17.67 3.81 -4.42
C ASP A 55 16.63 4.62 -3.63
N ARG A 56 16.62 4.38 -2.32
CA ARG A 56 15.76 5.10 -1.36
C ARG A 56 15.88 6.63 -1.43
N LYS A 57 17.04 7.17 -1.84
CA LYS A 57 17.31 8.62 -1.88
C LYS A 57 16.60 9.31 -3.04
N SER A 58 16.59 8.71 -4.23
CA SER A 58 15.93 9.27 -5.41
C SER A 58 14.48 8.80 -5.52
N TRP A 59 14.08 7.83 -4.70
CA TRP A 59 12.71 7.34 -4.67
C TRP A 59 11.72 8.43 -4.29
N LYS A 60 10.67 8.55 -5.11
CA LYS A 60 9.57 9.49 -4.91
C LYS A 60 8.30 8.71 -4.72
N PHE A 61 7.52 9.08 -3.71
CA PHE A 61 6.23 8.47 -3.48
C PHE A 61 5.28 8.71 -4.67
N GLN A 62 4.91 7.64 -5.37
CA GLN A 62 3.96 7.66 -6.49
C GLN A 62 2.67 6.98 -6.06
N LYS A 63 1.71 7.77 -5.57
CA LYS A 63 0.42 7.26 -5.07
C LYS A 63 -0.29 6.32 -6.06
N VAL A 64 -0.24 6.64 -7.35
CA VAL A 64 -0.86 5.81 -8.40
C VAL A 64 -0.26 4.40 -8.41
N ARG A 65 1.07 4.28 -8.27
CA ARG A 65 1.77 2.99 -8.19
C ARG A 65 1.44 2.24 -6.91
N GLN A 66 1.43 2.93 -5.77
CA GLN A 66 1.02 2.32 -4.51
C GLN A 66 -0.40 1.76 -4.58
N VAL A 67 -1.37 2.56 -5.06
CA VAL A 67 -2.77 2.12 -5.16
C VAL A 67 -2.90 0.94 -6.13
N TRP A 68 -2.14 0.95 -7.21
CA TRP A 68 -2.10 -0.18 -8.14
C TRP A 68 -1.55 -1.43 -7.45
N LEU A 69 -0.41 -1.35 -6.77
CA LEU A 69 0.17 -2.46 -6.02
C LEU A 69 -0.80 -3.03 -4.99
N LEU A 70 -1.44 -2.19 -4.18
CA LEU A 70 -2.41 -2.64 -3.16
C LEU A 70 -3.62 -3.38 -3.74
N LYS A 71 -3.95 -3.17 -5.02
CA LYS A 71 -5.03 -3.87 -5.71
C LYS A 71 -4.57 -5.19 -6.33
N HIS A 72 -3.37 -5.21 -6.88
CA HIS A 72 -2.89 -6.30 -7.74
C HIS A 72 -1.86 -7.22 -7.06
N MET A 73 -1.40 -6.90 -5.85
CA MET A 73 -0.38 -7.68 -5.13
C MET A 73 -0.74 -9.14 -4.87
N TYR A 74 -2.02 -9.46 -4.82
CA TYR A 74 -2.48 -10.82 -4.60
C TYR A 74 -2.39 -11.68 -5.87
N ASN A 75 -2.30 -11.08 -7.06
CA ASN A 75 -2.16 -11.81 -8.32
C ASN A 75 -0.68 -12.04 -8.64
N SER A 76 -0.27 -13.32 -8.75
CA SER A 76 1.10 -13.70 -9.09
C SER A 76 1.52 -13.40 -10.53
N GLU A 77 0.57 -13.29 -11.45
CA GLU A 77 0.85 -12.92 -12.85
C GLU A 77 1.20 -11.43 -12.97
N GLN A 78 0.57 -10.58 -12.16
CA GLN A 78 0.77 -9.13 -12.19
C GLN A 78 1.94 -8.68 -11.31
N VAL A 79 2.11 -9.34 -10.16
CA VAL A 79 3.24 -9.12 -9.26
C VAL A 79 3.95 -10.46 -9.08
N ASN A 80 5.09 -10.63 -9.74
CA ASN A 80 5.92 -11.84 -9.58
C ASN A 80 6.42 -11.98 -8.12
N SER A 81 6.97 -13.14 -7.79
CA SER A 81 7.41 -13.44 -6.42
C SER A 81 8.53 -12.51 -5.93
N ASP A 82 9.52 -12.18 -6.77
CA ASP A 82 10.60 -11.26 -6.40
C ASP A 82 10.10 -9.85 -6.03
N ASP A 83 9.21 -9.29 -6.86
CA ASP A 83 8.60 -7.99 -6.61
C ASP A 83 7.67 -8.06 -5.40
N PHE A 84 7.01 -9.20 -5.17
CA PHE A 84 6.17 -9.42 -3.99
C PHE A 84 6.98 -9.43 -2.69
N GLU A 85 8.17 -10.04 -2.65
CA GLU A 85 9.05 -9.98 -1.48
C GLU A 85 9.47 -8.55 -1.13
N ILE A 86 9.82 -7.75 -2.14
CA ILE A 86 10.12 -6.32 -1.96
C ILE A 86 8.87 -5.58 -1.49
N LEU A 87 7.70 -5.93 -2.02
CA LEU A 87 6.43 -5.34 -1.63
C LEU A 87 6.10 -5.62 -0.16
N LEU A 88 6.32 -6.83 0.35
CA LEU A 88 6.09 -7.13 1.78
C LEU A 88 6.90 -6.19 2.67
N GLN A 89 8.18 -5.98 2.36
CA GLN A 89 9.01 -5.00 3.08
C GLN A 89 8.46 -3.57 2.94
N TYR A 90 7.88 -3.22 1.79
CA TYR A 90 7.23 -1.93 1.60
C TYR A 90 5.96 -1.78 2.44
N LEU A 91 5.17 -2.86 2.57
CA LEU A 91 3.94 -2.89 3.36
C LEU A 91 4.22 -2.76 4.86
N ASP A 92 5.31 -3.33 5.36
CA ASP A 92 5.74 -3.19 6.76
C ASP A 92 5.85 -1.71 7.18
N GLY A 93 6.30 -0.84 6.27
CA GLY A 93 6.39 0.60 6.47
C GLY A 93 5.05 1.35 6.42
N LEU A 94 3.94 0.70 6.06
CA LEU A 94 2.63 1.36 5.98
C LEU A 94 2.09 1.71 7.36
N LYS A 95 1.52 2.92 7.45
CA LYS A 95 0.94 3.44 8.69
C LYS A 95 -0.43 4.03 8.44
N GLY A 96 -1.27 3.97 9.48
CA GLY A 96 -2.62 4.53 9.48
C GLY A 96 -3.52 3.85 8.46
N LYS A 97 -4.30 4.65 7.72
CA LYS A 97 -5.45 4.14 6.97
C LYS A 97 -5.08 3.15 5.87
N SER A 98 -3.94 3.31 5.21
CA SER A 98 -3.51 2.38 4.17
C SER A 98 -3.31 0.98 4.73
N ARG A 99 -2.68 0.85 5.91
CA ARG A 99 -2.48 -0.45 6.58
C ARG A 99 -3.82 -1.08 6.94
N GLU A 100 -4.72 -0.33 7.58
CA GLU A 100 -6.06 -0.83 7.94
C GLU A 100 -6.84 -1.35 6.72
N VAL A 101 -6.78 -0.63 5.60
CA VAL A 101 -7.49 -1.02 4.36
C VAL A 101 -6.84 -2.26 3.74
N THR A 102 -5.51 -2.33 3.74
CA THR A 102 -4.78 -3.50 3.23
C THR A 102 -5.10 -4.77 4.00
N VAL A 103 -5.12 -4.70 5.34
CA VAL A 103 -5.49 -5.84 6.19
C VAL A 103 -6.92 -6.30 5.90
N LYS A 104 -7.89 -5.37 5.92
CA LYS A 104 -9.30 -5.70 5.63
C LYS A 104 -9.50 -6.31 4.25
N GLN A 105 -8.79 -5.81 3.24
CA GLN A 105 -8.86 -6.35 1.88
C GLN A 105 -8.28 -7.78 1.83
N ALA A 106 -7.18 -8.03 2.54
CA ALA A 106 -6.56 -9.34 2.61
C ALA A 106 -7.44 -10.35 3.38
N GLU A 107 -8.01 -9.95 4.52
CA GLU A 107 -8.97 -10.76 5.28
C GLU A 107 -10.16 -11.16 4.40
N LYS A 108 -10.74 -10.21 3.67
CA LYS A 108 -11.84 -10.47 2.75
C LYS A 108 -11.47 -11.50 1.68
N ILE A 109 -10.26 -11.46 1.13
CA ILE A 109 -9.81 -12.45 0.14
C ILE A 109 -9.70 -13.84 0.76
N ILE A 110 -9.23 -13.94 2.00
CA ILE A 110 -9.13 -15.21 2.73
C ILE A 110 -10.52 -15.79 3.00
N GLU A 111 -11.48 -14.94 3.40
CA GLU A 111 -12.88 -15.34 3.61
C GLU A 111 -13.55 -15.79 2.29
N GLU A 112 -13.36 -15.04 1.20
CA GLU A 112 -13.97 -15.37 -0.11
C GLU A 112 -13.47 -16.70 -0.70
N ASP A 113 -12.23 -17.08 -0.39
CA ASP A 113 -11.66 -18.35 -0.87
C ASP A 113 -12.21 -19.57 -0.12
N ASP A 114 -12.55 -19.43 1.16
CA ASP A 114 -13.22 -20.50 1.95
C ASP A 114 -14.59 -20.85 1.33
N GLU A 115 -15.23 -19.85 0.70
CA GLU A 115 -16.54 -20.01 0.05
C GLU A 115 -16.47 -20.49 -1.40
N ASN A 116 -15.41 -20.18 -2.15
CA ASN A 116 -15.37 -20.42 -3.61
C ASN A 116 -14.12 -21.16 -4.15
N ALA A 117 -13.10 -21.45 -3.33
CA ALA A 117 -11.87 -22.17 -3.70
C ALA A 117 -11.29 -21.72 -5.06
N THR A 118 -11.10 -20.41 -5.22
CA THR A 118 -10.85 -19.80 -6.54
C THR A 118 -9.39 -19.67 -6.88
N ASP A 119 -8.52 -19.34 -5.91
CA ASP A 119 -7.12 -19.05 -6.18
C ASP A 119 -6.25 -19.19 -4.93
N GLU A 120 -5.66 -20.38 -4.76
CA GLU A 120 -4.84 -20.73 -3.60
C GLU A 120 -3.65 -19.77 -3.42
N THR A 121 -3.05 -19.31 -4.53
CA THR A 121 -1.90 -18.39 -4.50
C THR A 121 -2.31 -17.01 -4.00
N LYS A 122 -3.45 -16.50 -4.47
CA LYS A 122 -4.02 -15.23 -4.00
C LYS A 122 -4.33 -15.27 -2.51
N THR A 123 -4.89 -16.37 -2.03
CA THR A 123 -5.17 -16.60 -0.60
C THR A 123 -3.90 -16.70 0.22
N GLU A 124 -2.89 -17.42 -0.26
CA GLU A 124 -1.59 -17.53 0.42
C GLU A 124 -0.94 -16.15 0.60
N ARG A 125 -0.89 -15.34 -0.47
CA ARG A 125 -0.37 -13.97 -0.40
C ARG A 125 -1.17 -13.09 0.55
N ALA A 126 -2.49 -13.22 0.56
CA ALA A 126 -3.34 -12.50 1.50
C ALA A 126 -3.01 -12.87 2.96
N ARG A 127 -2.80 -14.16 3.25
CA ARG A 127 -2.38 -14.64 4.58
C ARG A 127 -1.04 -14.05 5.00
N GLN A 128 -0.05 -14.02 4.09
CA GLN A 128 1.25 -13.41 4.38
C GLN A 128 1.12 -11.92 4.71
N ILE A 129 0.26 -11.18 4.00
CA ILE A 129 0.03 -9.76 4.25
C ILE A 129 -0.66 -9.52 5.59
N VAL A 130 -1.67 -10.32 5.95
CA VAL A 130 -2.31 -10.24 7.27
C VAL A 130 -1.30 -10.54 8.37
N GLN A 131 -0.50 -11.61 8.21
CA GLN A 131 0.51 -12.00 9.19
C GLN A 131 1.60 -10.95 9.39
N LEU A 132 1.92 -10.16 8.37
CA LEU A 132 2.88 -9.06 8.45
C LEU A 132 2.28 -7.83 9.15
N LEU A 133 1.00 -7.53 8.90
CA LEU A 133 0.37 -6.27 9.29
C LEU A 133 -0.52 -6.36 10.54
N CYS A 134 -0.74 -7.56 11.09
CA CYS A 134 -1.33 -7.78 12.40
C CYS A 134 -0.23 -7.84 13.46
#